data_AF-A0A0H3GM99-F1
#
_entry.id   AF-A0A0H3GM99-F1
#
_cell.length_a   1.000
_cell.length_b   1.000
_cell.length_c   1.000
_cell.angle_alpha   90.00
_cell.angle_beta   90.00
_cell.angle_gamma   90.00
#
_symmetry.space_group_name_H-M   'P 1'
#
loop_
_entity.id
_entity.type
_entity.pdbx_description
1 polymer ?
#
loop_
_entity_poly.entity_id
_entity_poly.type
_entity_poly.pdbx_seq_one_letter_code
_entity_poly.pdbx_strand_id
1 'polypeptide(L)' 'MRPVDAGYITYTALKDGSVDLADVARMNDWLDLKADNEYRIAKWREDNER' A
#
# COMPACT_ATOMS: atom_id res chain seq x y z
N MET A 1 -2.09 -5.37 8.94
CA MET A 1 -0.70 -4.88 9.03
C MET A 1 -0.24 -4.63 7.60
N ARG A 2 -0.70 -3.55 6.96
CA ARG A 2 -0.75 -3.48 5.48
C ARG A 2 0.62 -3.71 4.79
N PRO A 3 1.74 -3.13 5.26
CA PRO A 3 3.04 -3.37 4.62
C PRO A 3 3.55 -4.82 4.71
N VAL A 4 3.24 -5.53 5.80
CA VAL A 4 3.57 -6.96 5.97
C VAL A 4 2.71 -7.80 5.03
N ASP A 5 1.40 -7.51 5.01
CA ASP A 5 0.44 -8.21 4.16
C ASP A 5 0.73 -7.98 2.65
N ALA A 6 1.23 -6.80 2.30
CA ALA A 6 1.68 -6.46 0.94
C ALA A 6 3.04 -7.06 0.56
N GLY A 7 3.75 -7.68 1.50
CA GLY A 7 5.07 -8.28 1.27
C GLY A 7 6.23 -7.28 1.16
N TYR A 8 6.05 -6.02 1.55
CA TYR A 8 7.13 -5.02 1.52
C TYR A 8 8.12 -5.20 2.67
N ILE A 9 7.67 -5.72 3.79
CA ILE A 9 8.51 -6.01 4.96
C ILE A 9 8.11 -7.36 5.56
N THR A 10 9.07 -8.01 6.22
CA THR A 10 8.77 -9.18 7.04
C THR A 10 8.22 -8.75 8.39
N TYR A 11 7.38 -9.60 9.00
CA TYR A 11 6.90 -9.36 10.36
C TYR A 11 8.04 -9.27 11.37
N THR A 12 9.14 -10.00 11.15
CA THR A 12 10.32 -9.96 12.01
C THR A 12 11.02 -8.60 11.95
N ALA A 13 11.13 -7.99 10.77
CA ALA A 13 11.76 -6.67 10.60
C ALA A 13 11.02 -5.56 11.37
N LEU A 14 9.70 -5.70 11.50
CA LEU A 14 8.90 -4.79 12.30
C LEU A 14 9.09 -5.00 13.81
N LYS A 15 9.38 -6.24 14.23
CA LYS A 15 9.57 -6.60 15.63
C LYS A 15 10.99 -6.32 16.13
N ASP A 16 12.00 -6.52 15.28
CA ASP A 16 13.40 -6.25 15.61
C ASP A 16 13.77 -4.76 15.52
N GLY A 17 12.92 -3.94 14.90
CA GLY A 17 13.10 -2.49 14.78
C GLY A 17 14.02 -2.08 13.64
N SER A 18 14.34 -2.98 12.72
CA SER A 18 15.05 -2.65 11.47
C SER A 18 14.22 -1.76 10.54
N VAL A 19 12.89 -1.76 10.70
CA VAL A 19 11.96 -0.85 10.05
C VAL A 19 11.37 0.06 11.11
N ASP A 20 11.52 1.37 10.94
CA ASP A 20 10.98 2.34 11.86
C ASP A 20 9.52 2.71 11.52
N LEU A 21 8.90 3.49 12.41
CA LEU A 21 7.52 3.95 12.20
C LEU A 21 7.37 4.89 11.00
N ALA A 22 8.42 5.62 10.62
CA ALA A 22 8.41 6.51 9.47
C ALA A 22 8.43 5.72 8.15
N ASP A 23 9.17 4.62 8.11
CA ASP A 23 9.18 3.68 6.99
C ASP A 23 7.83 2.98 6.85
N VAL A 24 7.24 2.53 7.97
CA VAL A 24 5.88 1.98 7.98
C VAL A 24 4.86 3.00 7.48
N ALA A 25 4.96 4.26 7.92
CA ALA A 25 4.07 5.34 7.45
C ALA A 25 4.21 5.53 5.92
N ARG A 26 5.44 5.64 5.42
CA ARG A 26 5.72 5.79 3.99
C ARG A 26 5.18 4.63 3.16
N MET A 27 5.30 3.39 3.63
CA MET A 27 4.74 2.22 2.94
C MET A 27 3.22 2.23 2.94
N ASN A 28 2.58 2.73 4.01
CA ASN A 28 1.14 2.90 4.06
C ASN A 28 0.66 3.95 3.07
N ASP A 29 1.32 5.11 3.00
CA ASP A 29 1.00 6.18 2.04
C ASP A 29 1.08 5.66 0.59
N TRP A 30 2.09 4.85 0.29
CA TRP A 30 2.24 4.21 -1.01
C TRP A 30 1.11 3.23 -1.34
N LEU A 31 0.68 2.43 -0.37
CA LEU A 31 -0.44 1.50 -0.53
C LEU A 31 -1.76 2.24 -0.77
N ASP A 32 -1.99 3.35 -0.07
CA ASP A 32 -3.17 4.19 -0.25
C ASP A 32 -3.18 4.83 -1.65
N LEU A 33 -2.04 5.34 -2.10
CA LEU A 33 -1.91 5.89 -3.45
C LEU A 33 -2.20 4.83 -4.53
N LYS A 34 -1.72 3.60 -4.34
CA LYS A 34 -1.98 2.50 -5.28
C LYS A 34 -3.48 2.16 -5.32
N ALA A 35 -4.13 2.10 -4.16
CA ALA A 35 -5.56 1.81 -4.07
C ALA A 35 -6.42 2.91 -4.73
N ASP A 36 -6.08 4.19 -4.51
CA ASP A 36 -6.76 5.32 -5.18
C ASP A 36 -6.57 5.27 -6.70
N ASN A 37 -5.36 4.95 -7.18
CA ASN A 37 -5.11 4.79 -8.60
C ASN A 37 -5.94 3.64 -9.20
N GLU A 38 -5.99 2.47 -8.55
CA GLU A 38 -6.80 1.34 -9.00
C GLU A 38 -8.29 1.69 -9.04
N TYR A 39 -8.80 2.38 -8.01
CA TYR A 39 -10.18 2.86 -7.98
C TYR A 39 -10.48 3.84 -9.13
N ARG A 40 -9.59 4.80 -9.38
CA ARG A 40 -9.74 5.76 -10.49
C ARG A 40 -9.71 5.07 -11.86
N ILE A 41 -8.83 4.09 -12.04
CA ILE A 41 -8.76 3.31 -13.28
C ILE A 41 -10.03 2.48 -13.48
N ALA A 42 -10.53 1.83 -12.42
CA ALA A 42 -11.77 1.05 -12.47
C ALA A 42 -12.97 1.94 -12.84
N LYS A 43 -13.08 3.11 -12.21
CA LYS A 43 -14.10 4.10 -12.56
C LYS A 43 -13.99 4.59 -14.00
N TRP A 44 -12.79 4.92 -14.45
CA TRP A 44 -12.56 5.35 -15.83
C TRP A 44 -12.97 4.28 -16.85
N ARG A 45 -12.70 3.00 -16.56
CA ARG A 45 -13.13 1.88 -17.40
C ARG A 45 -14.66 1.77 -17.47
N GLU A 46 -15.35 1.85 -16.34
CA GLU A 46 -16.82 1.82 -16.29
C GLU A 46 -17.46 2.95 -17.11
N ASP A 47 -16.88 4.16 -17.03
CA ASP A 47 -17.39 5.33 -17.74
C ASP A 47 -17.10 5.32 -19.25
N ASN A 48 -16.03 4.66 -19.71
CA ASN A 48 -15.59 4.69 -21.12
C ASN A 48 -15.92 3.41 -21.92
N GLU A 49 -16.19 2.29 -21.27
CA GLU A 49 -16.53 1.02 -21.96
C GLU A 49 -18.05 0.84 -22.19
N ARG A 50 -18.88 1.87 -21.97
CA ARG A 50 -20.33 1.89 -22.29
C ARG A 50 -20.63 2.58 -23.61
#